data_AF-A0A3B1CIW4-F1
#
_entry.id   AF-A0A3B1CIW4-F1
#
_cell.length_a   1.000
_cell.length_b   1.000
_cell.length_c   1.000
_cell.angle_alpha   90.00
_cell.angle_beta   90.00
_cell.angle_gamma   90.00
#
_symmetry.space_group_name_H-M   'P 1'
#
loop_
_entity.id
_entity.type
_entity.pdbx_description
1 polymer ?
#
loop_
_entity_poly.entity_id
_entity_poly.type
_entity_poly.pdbx_seq_one_letter_code
_entity_poly.pdbx_strand_id
1 'polypeptide(L)'
;MPMATKSSTSPKVIRDRETVEKIVAGDESAWKAFVEQHTGWVLYKSKEWCKGHCRISAGDYFCGLTSLWMQTEGTKPPSDLPECDEGMDTYIWIFEQLQRRVVKYTGKNNCLLSTYVWTILNAREFYIDWLRWKYGRAF
;
A
#
# COMPACT_ATOMS: atom_id res chain seq x y z
N MET A 1 -34.57 24.70 16.03
CA MET A 1 -34.13 23.29 16.05
C MET A 1 -33.65 22.93 14.65
N PRO A 2 -32.36 22.71 14.38
CA PRO A 2 -31.95 22.20 13.08
C PRO A 2 -32.17 20.69 13.04
N MET A 3 -32.94 20.26 12.04
CA MET A 3 -33.17 18.85 11.71
C MET A 3 -31.84 18.19 11.36
N ALA A 4 -31.55 17.07 12.05
CA ALA A 4 -30.48 16.17 11.65
C ALA A 4 -30.76 15.66 10.24
N THR A 5 -30.03 16.17 9.26
CA THR A 5 -30.01 15.64 7.90
C THR A 5 -29.54 14.19 7.98
N LYS A 6 -30.40 13.25 7.58
CA LYS A 6 -30.01 11.86 7.34
C LYS A 6 -28.89 11.90 6.31
N SER A 7 -27.65 11.72 6.76
CA SER A 7 -26.48 11.56 5.91
C SER A 7 -26.71 10.35 5.00
N SER A 8 -27.17 10.58 3.77
CA SER A 8 -27.21 9.55 2.75
C SER A 8 -25.78 9.09 2.51
N THR A 9 -25.53 7.80 2.72
CA THR A 9 -24.20 7.23 2.49
C THR A 9 -23.95 7.20 0.99
N SER A 10 -22.80 7.70 0.55
CA SER A 10 -22.43 7.77 -0.86
C SER A 10 -22.41 6.38 -1.51
N PRO A 11 -22.90 6.21 -2.76
CA PRO A 11 -22.81 4.94 -3.48
C PRO A 11 -21.39 4.42 -3.67
N LYS A 12 -20.38 5.30 -3.63
CA LYS A 12 -18.96 4.90 -3.64
C LYS A 12 -18.58 4.20 -2.33
N VAL A 13 -19.01 4.76 -1.20
CA VAL A 13 -18.72 4.20 0.13
C VAL A 13 -19.37 2.84 0.33
N ILE A 14 -20.57 2.62 -0.24
CA ILE A 14 -21.22 1.31 -0.23
C ILE A 14 -20.36 0.27 -0.97
N ARG A 15 -19.93 0.57 -2.20
CA ARG A 15 -19.04 -0.32 -2.98
C ARG A 15 -17.69 -0.56 -2.31
N ASP A 16 -17.14 0.46 -1.68
CA ASP A 16 -15.89 0.36 -0.92
C ASP A 16 -16.05 -0.61 0.26
N ARG A 17 -17.19 -0.56 0.96
CA ARG A 17 -17.49 -1.49 2.06
C ARG A 17 -17.67 -2.92 1.57
N GLU A 18 -18.42 -3.13 0.48
CA GLU A 18 -18.58 -4.45 -0.15
C GLU A 18 -17.22 -5.05 -0.56
N THR A 19 -16.31 -4.22 -1.09
CA THR A 19 -14.95 -4.64 -1.42
C THR A 19 -14.19 -5.11 -0.19
N VAL A 20 -14.26 -4.35 0.91
CA VAL A 20 -13.59 -4.71 2.18
C VAL A 20 -14.20 -5.98 2.78
N GLU A 21 -15.52 -6.15 2.74
CA GLU A 21 -16.19 -7.36 3.23
C GLU A 21 -15.72 -8.61 2.49
N LYS A 22 -15.54 -8.53 1.17
CA LYS A 22 -14.95 -9.62 0.37
C LYS A 22 -13.50 -9.91 0.75
N ILE A 23 -12.68 -8.87 0.92
CA ILE A 23 -11.27 -9.04 1.37
C ILE A 23 -11.23 -9.74 2.74
N VAL A 24 -12.10 -9.34 3.68
CA VAL A 24 -12.20 -9.96 5.01
C VAL A 24 -12.64 -11.44 4.92
N ALA A 25 -13.50 -11.76 3.96
CA ALA A 25 -13.93 -13.13 3.69
C ALA A 25 -12.87 -14.00 3.00
N GLY A 26 -11.69 -13.45 2.67
CA GLY A 26 -10.61 -14.16 2.00
C GLY A 26 -10.76 -14.26 0.48
N ASP A 27 -11.58 -13.41 -0.14
CA ASP A 27 -11.71 -13.34 -1.60
C ASP A 27 -10.41 -12.81 -2.23
N GLU A 28 -9.63 -13.72 -2.83
CA GLU A 28 -8.38 -13.41 -3.52
C GLU A 28 -8.57 -12.44 -4.69
N SER A 29 -9.70 -12.50 -5.39
CA SER A 29 -9.97 -11.62 -6.53
C SER A 29 -10.24 -10.19 -6.05
N ALA A 30 -10.99 -10.03 -4.96
CA ALA A 30 -11.19 -8.73 -4.32
C ALA A 30 -9.88 -8.16 -3.79
N TRP A 31 -9.02 -9.00 -3.20
CA TRP A 31 -7.70 -8.59 -2.75
C TRP A 31 -6.80 -8.16 -3.91
N LYS A 32 -6.77 -8.92 -5.00
CA LYS A 32 -6.01 -8.57 -6.21
C LYS A 32 -6.46 -7.23 -6.79
N ALA A 33 -7.76 -7.00 -6.93
CA ALA A 33 -8.30 -5.73 -7.40
C ALA A 33 -7.91 -4.55 -6.49
N PHE A 34 -7.91 -4.78 -5.17
CA PHE A 34 -7.43 -3.78 -4.20
C PHE A 34 -5.94 -3.48 -4.38
N VAL A 35 -5.11 -4.50 -4.56
CA VAL A 35 -3.67 -4.35 -4.82
C VAL A 35 -3.42 -3.57 -6.11
N GLU A 36 -4.09 -3.93 -7.20
CA GLU A 36 -3.97 -3.23 -8.49
C GLU A 36 -4.34 -1.75 -8.36
N GLN A 37 -5.44 -1.44 -7.68
CA GLN A 37 -5.90 -0.06 -7.48
C GLN A 37 -4.89 0.81 -6.70
N HIS A 38 -4.15 0.23 -5.76
CA HIS A 38 -3.27 0.97 -4.85
C HIS A 38 -1.78 0.79 -5.15
N THR A 39 -1.41 -0.03 -6.14
CA THR A 39 -0.02 -0.35 -6.48
C THR A 39 0.81 0.90 -6.75
N GLY A 40 0.29 1.88 -7.48
CA GLY A 40 1.03 3.13 -7.74
C GLY A 40 1.43 3.88 -6.47
N TRP A 41 0.55 3.97 -5.47
CA TRP A 41 0.86 4.64 -4.19
C TRP A 41 1.82 3.83 -3.35
N VAL A 42 1.67 2.51 -3.31
CA VAL A 42 2.57 1.63 -2.55
C VAL A 42 3.96 1.59 -3.16
N LEU A 43 4.09 1.56 -4.49
CA LEU A 43 5.37 1.69 -5.20
C LEU A 43 6.05 3.02 -4.85
N TYR A 44 5.32 4.14 -4.93
CA TYR A 44 5.83 5.45 -4.56
C TYR A 44 6.35 5.47 -3.12
N LYS A 45 5.56 4.99 -2.16
CA LYS A 45 5.94 4.95 -0.74
C LYS A 45 7.10 4.02 -0.46
N SER A 46 7.13 2.85 -1.09
CA SER A 46 8.24 1.91 -0.96
C SER A 46 9.54 2.53 -1.41
N LYS A 47 9.53 3.23 -2.56
CA LYS A 47 10.69 3.96 -3.08
C LYS A 47 11.11 5.11 -2.17
N GLU A 48 10.14 5.90 -1.69
CA GLU A 48 10.38 7.01 -0.76
C GLU A 48 11.12 6.53 0.49
N TRP A 49 10.63 5.47 1.13
CA TRP A 49 11.23 4.92 2.34
C TRP A 49 12.58 4.26 2.07
N CYS A 50 12.72 3.52 0.97
CA CYS A 50 13.99 2.86 0.64
C CYS A 50 15.11 3.87 0.29
N LYS A 51 14.79 5.05 -0.24
CA LYS A 51 15.80 6.02 -0.70
C LYS A 51 16.81 6.43 0.39
N GLY A 52 16.38 6.54 1.64
CA GLY A 52 17.24 6.91 2.77
C GLY A 52 17.90 5.73 3.50
N HIS A 53 17.63 4.51 3.05
CA HIS A 53 17.75 3.30 3.86
C HIS A 53 18.36 2.11 3.11
N CYS A 54 18.32 2.15 1.78
CA CYS A 54 18.92 1.14 0.92
C CYS A 54 20.45 1.17 1.07
N ARG A 55 21.02 0.03 1.45
CA ARG A 55 22.48 -0.16 1.59
C ARG A 55 23.09 -0.92 0.41
N ILE A 56 22.28 -1.27 -0.59
CA ILE A 56 22.71 -2.04 -1.74
C ILE A 56 23.36 -1.11 -2.77
N SER A 57 24.51 -1.53 -3.27
CA SER A 57 25.25 -0.83 -4.32
C SER A 57 24.50 -0.91 -5.65
N ALA A 58 24.16 0.26 -6.21
CA ALA A 58 23.51 0.36 -7.52
C ALA A 58 24.43 -0.02 -8.70
N GLY A 59 25.73 -0.21 -8.47
CA GLY A 59 26.67 -0.72 -9.46
C GLY A 59 26.70 -2.26 -9.54
N ASP A 60 26.27 -2.92 -8.48
CA ASP A 60 26.35 -4.39 -8.35
C ASP A 60 24.98 -5.08 -8.47
N TYR A 61 23.89 -4.35 -8.16
CA TYR A 61 22.53 -4.87 -8.18
C TYR A 61 21.54 -3.90 -8.81
N PHE A 62 20.51 -4.46 -9.43
CA PHE A 62 19.31 -3.75 -9.83
C PHE A 62 18.21 -3.90 -8.78
N CYS A 63 17.45 -2.85 -8.48
CA CYS A 63 16.39 -2.95 -7.47
C CYS A 63 15.13 -3.61 -8.06
N GLY A 64 14.67 -4.72 -7.48
CA GLY A 64 13.46 -5.43 -7.94
C GLY A 64 12.19 -4.56 -7.89
N LEU A 65 12.13 -3.58 -6.97
CA LEU A 65 11.02 -2.60 -6.94
C LEU A 65 10.99 -1.74 -8.22
N THR A 66 12.17 -1.39 -8.75
CA THR A 66 12.28 -0.68 -10.02
C THR A 66 11.86 -1.59 -11.17
N SER A 67 12.24 -2.88 -11.15
CA SER A 67 11.77 -3.86 -12.14
C SER A 67 10.25 -3.93 -12.17
N LEU A 68 9.61 -4.03 -11.00
CA LEU A 68 8.15 -4.04 -10.88
C LEU A 68 7.54 -2.75 -11.46
N TRP A 69 8.06 -1.58 -11.07
CA TRP A 69 7.56 -0.31 -11.59
C TRP A 69 7.68 -0.21 -13.12
N MET A 70 8.82 -0.61 -13.67
CA MET A 70 9.05 -0.64 -15.12
C MET A 70 8.07 -1.58 -15.83
N GLN A 71 7.81 -2.77 -15.28
CA GLN A 71 6.84 -3.71 -15.83
C GLN A 71 5.41 -3.15 -15.82
N THR A 72 5.03 -2.40 -14.77
CA THR A 72 3.72 -1.73 -14.74
C THR A 72 3.58 -0.65 -15.82
N GLU A 73 4.70 -0.08 -16.28
CA GLU A 73 4.75 0.87 -17.40
C GLU A 73 4.93 0.19 -18.77
N GLY A 74 4.93 -1.16 -18.81
CA GLY A 74 5.14 -1.93 -20.04
C GLY A 74 6.59 -1.93 -20.54
N THR A 75 7.55 -1.55 -19.68
CA THR A 75 8.98 -1.55 -19.99
C THR A 75 9.67 -2.71 -19.30
N LYS A 76 10.83 -3.12 -19.83
CA LYS A 76 11.67 -4.17 -19.25
C LYS A 76 12.87 -3.54 -18.55
N PRO A 77 13.33 -4.11 -17.41
CA PRO A 77 14.55 -3.67 -16.78
C PRO A 77 15.72 -3.83 -17.75
N PRO A 78 16.62 -2.83 -17.87
CA PRO A 78 17.66 -2.80 -18.91
C PRO A 78 18.93 -3.55 -18.50
N SER A 79 18.93 -4.24 -17.36
CA SER A 79 20.12 -4.59 -16.61
C SER A 79 20.39 -6.09 -16.59
N ASP A 80 21.62 -6.49 -16.90
CA ASP A 80 22.14 -7.85 -16.67
C ASP A 80 22.58 -8.08 -15.21
N LEU A 81 22.53 -7.04 -14.36
CA LEU A 81 22.84 -7.15 -12.94
C LEU A 81 21.79 -8.01 -12.21
N PRO A 82 22.19 -8.77 -11.18
CA PRO A 82 21.25 -9.47 -10.31
C PRO A 82 20.29 -8.49 -9.63
N GLU A 83 19.05 -8.93 -9.40
CA GLU A 83 18.06 -8.13 -8.68
C GLU A 83 18.24 -8.26 -7.16
N CYS A 84 18.03 -7.17 -6.43
CA CYS A 84 17.88 -7.18 -4.98
C CYS A 84 16.43 -6.91 -4.56
N ASP A 85 15.98 -7.59 -3.51
CA ASP A 85 14.58 -7.58 -3.08
C ASP A 85 14.26 -6.55 -2.00
N GLU A 86 15.22 -5.73 -1.57
CA GLU A 86 15.05 -4.76 -0.47
C GLU A 86 13.82 -3.85 -0.63
N GLY A 87 13.60 -3.34 -1.84
CA GLY A 87 12.43 -2.54 -2.17
C GLY A 87 11.14 -3.36 -2.33
N MET A 88 11.26 -4.59 -2.84
CA MET A 88 10.14 -5.52 -3.00
C MET A 88 9.59 -5.98 -1.65
N ASP A 89 10.46 -6.29 -0.69
CA ASP A 89 10.08 -6.64 0.67
C ASP A 89 9.26 -5.51 1.32
N THR A 90 9.66 -4.25 1.09
CA THR A 90 8.91 -3.08 1.58
C THR A 90 7.54 -2.98 0.92
N TYR A 91 7.46 -3.18 -0.41
CA TYR A 91 6.20 -3.19 -1.15
C TYR A 91 5.23 -4.25 -0.61
N ILE A 92 5.73 -5.49 -0.43
CA ILE A 92 4.96 -6.62 0.09
C ILE A 92 4.50 -6.30 1.52
N TRP A 93 5.41 -5.86 2.38
CA TRP A 93 5.10 -5.52 3.76
C TRP A 93 3.99 -4.47 3.86
N ILE A 94 4.05 -3.40 3.06
CA ILE A 94 3.00 -2.37 3.05
C ILE A 94 1.64 -2.99 2.72
N PHE A 95 1.55 -3.87 1.72
CA PHE A 95 0.29 -4.52 1.36
C PHE A 95 -0.22 -5.47 2.44
N GLU A 96 0.63 -6.29 3.05
CA GLU A 96 0.24 -7.13 4.19
C GLU A 96 -0.32 -6.28 5.34
N GLN A 97 0.32 -5.15 5.60
CA GLN A 97 -0.07 -4.22 6.63
C GLN A 97 -1.36 -3.45 6.30
N LEU A 98 -1.59 -3.13 5.02
CA LEU A 98 -2.86 -2.58 4.55
C LEU A 98 -3.97 -3.61 4.72
N GLN A 99 -3.76 -4.87 4.32
CA GLN A 99 -4.74 -5.95 4.46
C GLN A 99 -5.26 -6.07 5.90
N ARG A 100 -4.34 -6.01 6.88
CA ARG A 100 -4.68 -6.07 8.31
C ARG A 100 -5.43 -4.82 8.81
N ARG A 101 -5.25 -3.66 8.18
CA ARG A 101 -5.83 -2.38 8.62
C ARG A 101 -7.16 -2.07 7.91
N VAL A 102 -7.32 -2.46 6.64
CA VAL A 102 -8.55 -2.18 5.86
C VAL A 102 -9.79 -2.84 6.45
N VAL A 103 -9.63 -3.92 7.23
CA VAL A 103 -10.74 -4.55 7.97
C VAL A 103 -11.44 -3.60 8.95
N LYS A 104 -10.78 -2.51 9.34
CA LYS A 104 -11.34 -1.47 10.24
C LYS A 104 -12.04 -0.34 9.48
N TYR A 105 -12.03 -0.36 8.16
CA TYR A 105 -12.71 0.64 7.35
C TYR A 105 -14.24 0.48 7.48
N THR A 106 -14.92 1.58 7.79
CA THR A 106 -16.38 1.61 8.00
C THR A 106 -17.10 2.61 7.10
N GLY A 107 -16.37 3.44 6.35
CA GLY A 107 -16.95 4.52 5.56
C GLY A 107 -17.57 5.66 6.38
N LYS A 108 -17.23 5.78 7.67
CA LYS A 108 -17.75 6.82 8.57
C LYS A 108 -17.54 8.21 7.97
N ASN A 109 -18.55 9.07 8.08
CA ASN A 109 -18.56 10.43 7.52
C ASN A 109 -18.34 10.48 6.00
N ASN A 110 -18.82 9.47 5.25
CA ASN A 110 -18.61 9.36 3.81
C ASN A 110 -17.14 9.31 3.37
N CYS A 111 -16.23 8.89 4.27
CA CYS A 111 -14.83 8.68 3.94
C CYS A 111 -14.70 7.52 2.94
N LEU A 112 -13.99 7.74 1.84
CA LEU A 112 -13.71 6.71 0.83
C LEU A 112 -12.61 5.77 1.31
N LEU A 113 -12.59 4.54 0.80
CA LEU A 113 -11.53 3.58 1.09
C LEU A 113 -10.16 4.10 0.62
N SER A 114 -10.13 4.75 -0.54
CA SER A 114 -8.89 5.38 -1.05
C SER A 114 -8.36 6.48 -0.12
N THR A 115 -9.24 7.29 0.46
CA THR A 115 -8.85 8.30 1.47
C THR A 115 -8.32 7.63 2.73
N TYR A 116 -8.97 6.57 3.19
CA TYR A 116 -8.53 5.80 4.36
C TYR A 116 -7.14 5.18 4.14
N VAL A 117 -6.91 4.54 2.99
CA VAL A 117 -5.60 3.96 2.61
C VAL A 117 -4.54 5.07 2.50
N TRP A 118 -4.85 6.18 1.84
CA TRP A 118 -3.95 7.32 1.74
C TRP A 118 -3.52 7.84 3.11
N THR A 119 -4.45 7.95 4.07
CA THR A 119 -4.12 8.35 5.45
C THR A 119 -3.20 7.36 6.12
N ILE A 120 -3.40 6.05 5.97
CA ILE A 120 -2.49 5.03 6.53
C ILE A 120 -1.09 5.18 5.94
N LEU A 121 -0.98 5.25 4.60
CA LEU A 121 0.31 5.34 3.91
C LEU A 121 1.12 6.59 4.27
N ASN A 122 0.46 7.66 4.71
CA ASN A 122 1.09 8.91 5.12
C ASN A 122 1.16 9.11 6.64
N ALA A 123 0.71 8.14 7.44
CA ALA A 123 0.79 8.22 8.89
C ALA A 123 2.23 8.00 9.37
N ARG A 124 2.69 8.80 10.32
CA ARG A 124 4.04 8.69 10.90
C ARG A 124 4.22 7.34 11.60
N GLU A 125 3.18 6.89 12.28
CA GLU A 125 3.14 5.62 13.01
C GLU A 125 3.36 4.45 12.06
N PHE A 126 2.82 4.53 10.84
CA PHE A 126 2.97 3.50 9.82
C PHE A 126 4.43 3.37 9.34
N TYR A 127 5.11 4.51 9.18
CA TYR A 127 6.54 4.54 8.87
C TYR A 127 7.40 4.03 10.05
N ILE A 128 7.04 4.35 11.29
CA ILE A 128 7.73 3.81 12.48
C ILE A 128 7.56 2.29 12.57
N ASP A 129 6.36 1.76 12.31
CA ASP A 129 6.12 0.32 12.25
C ASP A 129 7.00 -0.34 11.18
N TRP A 130 7.17 0.30 10.02
CA TRP A 130 8.07 -0.17 8.97
C TRP A 130 9.53 -0.20 9.42
N LEU A 131 10.04 0.87 10.05
CA LEU A 131 11.41 0.91 10.59
C LEU A 131 11.65 -0.22 11.59
N ARG A 132 10.69 -0.46 12.48
CA ARG A 132 10.76 -1.53 13.48
C ARG A 132 10.73 -2.92 12.87
N TRP A 133 9.95 -3.11 11.81
CA TRP A 133 9.96 -4.36 11.06
C TRP A 133 11.28 -4.56 10.33
N LYS A 134 11.79 -3.52 9.64
CA LYS A 134 12.98 -3.61 8.79
C LYS A 134 14.27 -3.78 9.60
N TYR A 135 14.38 -3.12 10.75
CA TYR A 135 15.63 -3.04 11.53
C TYR A 135 15.53 -3.56 12.96
N GLY A 136 14.34 -3.97 13.41
CA GLY A 136 14.09 -4.36 14.79
C GLY A 136 13.78 -3.18 15.73
N ARG A 137 13.58 -3.47 17.02
CA ARG A 137 13.08 -2.52 18.04
C ARG A 137 14.07 -1.41 18.48
N ALA A 138 15.22 -1.28 17.83
CA ALA A 138 16.26 -0.31 18.21
C ALA A 138 16.07 1.10 17.58
N PHE A 139 14.90 1.35 16.97
CA PHE A 139 14.47 2.64 16.42
C PHE A 139 13.16 3.12 17.07
#